data_AF-A0A966T3Z8-F1
#
_entry.id   AF-A0A966T3Z8-F1
#
_cell.length_a   1.000
_cell.length_b   1.000
_cell.length_c   1.000
_cell.angle_alpha   90.00
_cell.angle_beta   90.00
_cell.angle_gamma   90.00
#
_symmetry.space_group_name_H-M   'P 1'
#
loop_
_entity.id
_entity.type
_entity.pdbx_description
1 polymer ?
#
loop_
_entity_poly.entity_id
_entity_poly.type
_entity_poly.pdbx_seq_one_letter_code
_entity_poly.pdbx_strand_id
1 'polypeptide(L)'
;MKSRRMLVVSLAAVLGVSALASACAPAENDGVITLGLTLEPVSLDISGTAGQAIPQVLLDNVYEGLVRVDDDGSIVPALASDYSVADDGLTYDFTLRDAIFHD
;
A
#
# COMPACT_ATOMS: atom_id res chain seq x y z
N MET A 1 -39.84 28.22 -29.66
CA MET A 1 -39.73 27.15 -28.63
C MET A 1 -38.64 26.12 -28.92
N LYS A 2 -38.33 25.79 -30.19
CA LYS A 2 -37.25 24.84 -30.56
C LYS A 2 -35.82 25.37 -30.29
N SER A 3 -35.57 26.66 -30.48
CA SER A 3 -34.24 27.27 -30.25
C SER A 3 -33.80 27.31 -28.78
N ARG A 4 -34.73 27.56 -27.85
CA ARG A 4 -34.47 27.54 -26.40
C ARG A 4 -34.15 26.14 -25.87
N ARG A 5 -34.75 25.09 -26.45
CA ARG A 5 -34.46 23.69 -26.07
C ARG A 5 -33.08 23.23 -26.59
N MET A 6 -32.67 23.70 -27.77
CA MET A 6 -31.34 23.42 -28.32
C MET A 6 -30.23 24.06 -27.48
N LEU A 7 -30.42 25.30 -27.02
CA LEU A 7 -29.44 26.03 -26.21
C LEU A 7 -29.19 25.41 -24.83
N VAL A 8 -30.23 24.83 -24.21
CA VAL A 8 -30.15 24.16 -22.90
C VAL A 8 -29.43 22.81 -23.01
N VAL A 9 -29.62 22.07 -24.09
CA VAL A 9 -28.93 20.80 -24.35
C VAL A 9 -27.43 21.02 -24.62
N SER A 10 -27.08 22.06 -25.36
CA SER A 10 -25.67 22.42 -25.59
C SER A 10 -24.95 22.88 -24.33
N LEU A 11 -25.63 23.60 -23.42
CA LEU A 11 -25.03 24.04 -22.16
C LEU A 11 -24.83 22.87 -21.18
N ALA A 12 -25.79 21.94 -21.10
CA ALA A 12 -25.65 20.72 -20.28
C ALA A 12 -24.52 19.79 -20.78
N ALA A 13 -24.34 19.70 -22.11
CA ALA A 13 -23.24 18.94 -22.68
C ALA A 13 -21.87 19.54 -22.31
N VAL A 14 -21.71 20.87 -22.40
CA VAL A 14 -20.45 21.56 -22.06
C VAL A 14 -20.10 21.43 -20.57
N LEU A 15 -21.08 21.51 -19.65
CA LEU A 15 -20.83 21.28 -18.22
C LEU A 15 -20.46 19.82 -17.90
N GLY A 16 -21.00 18.85 -18.66
CA GLY A 16 -20.67 17.43 -18.48
C GLY A 16 -19.23 17.09 -18.87
N VAL A 17 -18.71 17.68 -19.95
CA VAL A 17 -17.32 17.45 -20.38
C VAL A 17 -16.30 18.15 -19.47
N SER A 18 -16.63 19.32 -18.91
CA SER A 18 -15.74 20.00 -17.95
C SER A 18 -15.62 19.28 -16.61
N ALA A 19 -16.69 18.58 -16.17
CA ALA A 19 -16.66 17.78 -14.94
C ALA A 19 -15.81 16.51 -15.09
N LEU A 20 -15.80 15.89 -16.28
CA LEU A 20 -14.94 14.73 -16.56
C LEU A 20 -13.46 15.10 -16.70
N ALA A 21 -13.15 16.27 -17.25
CA ALA A 21 -11.76 16.73 -17.39
C ALA A 21 -11.09 17.02 -16.04
N SER A 22 -11.85 17.46 -15.04
CA SER A 22 -11.33 17.76 -13.71
C SER A 22 -11.09 16.53 -12.82
N ALA A 23 -11.59 15.35 -13.22
CA ALA A 23 -11.39 14.08 -12.52
C ALA A 23 -10.12 13.32 -12.97
N CYS A 24 -9.42 13.84 -13.98
CA CYS A 24 -8.20 13.24 -14.55
C CYS A 24 -6.97 14.15 -14.36
N ALA A 25 -7.01 15.04 -13.36
CA ALA A 25 -5.79 15.70 -12.91
C ALA A 25 -5.01 14.71 -12.05
N PRO A 26 -3.73 14.42 -12.36
CA PRO A 26 -2.89 13.67 -11.44
C PRO A 26 -2.86 14.43 -10.11
N ALA A 27 -3.15 13.74 -9.01
CA ALA A 27 -2.98 14.33 -7.69
C ALA A 27 -1.52 14.72 -7.54
N GLU A 28 -1.24 16.00 -7.24
CA GLU A 28 0.08 16.44 -6.83
C GLU A 28 0.38 15.73 -5.50
N ASN A 29 1.17 14.66 -5.57
CA ASN A 29 1.57 13.89 -4.40
C ASN A 29 2.99 14.34 -4.02
N ASP A 30 3.11 15.01 -2.88
CA ASP A 30 4.38 15.45 -2.29
C ASP A 30 5.16 14.29 -1.65
N GLY A 31 4.70 13.05 -1.83
CA GLY A 31 5.27 11.84 -1.22
C GLY A 31 4.90 11.67 0.25
N VAL A 32 4.05 12.52 0.82
CA VAL A 32 3.67 12.46 2.24
C VAL A 32 2.31 11.78 2.40
N ILE A 33 2.30 10.72 3.21
CA ILE A 33 1.07 10.04 3.63
C ILE A 33 0.90 10.26 5.13
N THR A 34 -0.27 10.79 5.52
CA THR A 34 -0.64 10.94 6.94
C THR A 34 -1.50 9.75 7.35
N LEU A 35 -1.01 8.96 8.30
CA LEU A 35 -1.70 7.79 8.84
C LEU A 35 -2.19 8.09 10.27
N GLY A 36 -3.47 7.86 10.53
CA GLY A 36 -4.05 7.90 11.88
C GLY A 36 -3.95 6.52 12.53
N LEU A 37 -3.30 6.44 13.69
CA LEU A 37 -3.16 5.20 14.46
C LEU A 37 -4.04 5.25 15.70
N THR A 38 -4.72 4.15 16.02
CA THR A 38 -5.56 4.04 17.22
C THR A 38 -4.72 4.00 18.50
N LEU A 39 -3.52 3.42 18.42
CA LEU A 39 -2.60 3.25 19.52
C LEU A 39 -1.23 3.81 19.13
N GLU A 40 -0.56 4.44 20.09
CA GLU A 40 0.83 4.83 19.95
C GLU A 40 1.74 3.61 20.17
N PRO A 41 2.78 3.40 19.33
CA PRO A 41 3.77 2.37 19.59
C PRO A 41 4.59 2.71 20.85
N VAL A 42 4.59 1.81 21.82
CA VAL A 42 5.32 1.98 23.10
C VAL A 42 6.83 1.77 22.99
N SER A 43 7.29 1.27 21.84
CA SER A 43 8.69 0.97 21.53
C SER A 43 8.89 0.96 20.00
N LEU A 44 10.12 1.21 19.55
CA LEU A 44 10.53 1.01 18.16
C LEU A 44 11.34 -0.29 17.96
N ASP A 45 11.32 -1.19 18.95
CA ASP A 45 11.90 -2.53 18.86
C ASP A 45 10.80 -3.57 18.63
N ILE A 46 10.80 -4.15 17.43
CA ILE A 46 9.85 -5.19 17.00
C ILE A 46 10.08 -6.54 17.68
N SER A 47 11.25 -6.77 18.29
CA SER A 47 11.65 -8.07 18.84
C SER A 47 11.41 -8.22 20.35
N GLY A 48 11.54 -7.13 21.11
CA GLY A 48 11.53 -7.16 22.58
C GLY A 48 10.22 -6.74 23.24
N THR A 49 9.32 -6.05 22.54
CA THR A 49 8.11 -5.48 23.13
C THR A 49 6.86 -5.92 22.38
N ALA A 50 5.88 -6.45 23.11
CA ALA A 50 4.58 -6.82 22.54
C ALA A 50 3.67 -5.60 22.36
N GLY A 51 2.92 -5.56 21.26
CA GLY A 51 1.90 -4.53 21.02
C GLY A 51 1.57 -4.41 19.54
N GLN A 52 0.29 -4.26 19.19
CA GLN A 52 -0.14 -4.26 17.77
C GLN A 52 0.32 -3.01 16.99
N ALA A 53 0.49 -1.87 17.66
CA ALA A 53 0.94 -0.63 17.03
C ALA A 53 2.39 -0.69 16.53
N ILE A 54 3.23 -1.55 17.11
CA ILE A 54 4.65 -1.67 16.77
C ILE A 54 4.83 -2.24 15.35
N PRO A 55 4.36 -3.46 15.02
CA PRO A 55 4.50 -3.97 13.66
C PRO A 55 3.72 -3.13 12.65
N GLN A 56 2.61 -2.50 13.04
CA GLN A 56 1.85 -1.61 12.15
C GLN A 56 2.67 -0.42 11.63
N VAL A 57 3.57 0.13 12.45
CA VAL A 57 4.43 1.26 12.06
C VAL A 57 5.74 0.80 11.44
N LEU A 58 6.28 -0.33 11.89
CA LEU A 58 7.65 -0.72 11.59
C LEU A 58 7.80 -1.79 10.52
N LEU A 59 6.89 -2.77 10.47
CA LEU A 59 6.95 -3.84 9.49
C LEU A 59 6.63 -3.26 8.11
N ASP A 60 7.39 -3.68 7.10
CA ASP A 60 7.38 -3.20 5.70
C ASP A 60 7.75 -1.71 5.49
N ASN A 61 7.90 -0.92 6.57
CA ASN A 61 8.39 0.46 6.51
C ASN A 61 9.87 0.60 6.91
N VAL A 62 10.29 -0.16 7.93
CA VAL A 62 11.65 -0.12 8.52
C VAL A 62 12.28 -1.51 8.52
N TYR A 63 11.49 -2.55 8.80
CA TYR A 63 11.93 -3.93 8.81
C TYR A 63 11.23 -4.70 7.69
N GLU A 64 11.94 -5.63 7.07
CA GLU A 64 11.39 -6.56 6.07
C GLU A 64 11.55 -8.01 6.56
N GLY A 65 10.47 -8.79 6.46
CA GLY A 65 10.48 -10.22 6.79
C GLY A 65 11.02 -11.08 5.63
N LEU A 66 11.20 -12.38 5.87
CA LEU A 66 11.55 -13.33 4.80
C LEU A 66 10.42 -13.42 3.74
N VAL A 67 9.18 -13.41 4.22
CA VAL A 67 7.94 -13.37 3.43
C VAL A 67 7.05 -12.28 4.02
N ARG A 68 6.04 -11.84 3.26
CA ARG A 68 4.98 -10.96 3.75
C ARG A 68 3.60 -11.46 3.35
N VAL A 69 2.56 -10.85 3.92
CA VAL A 69 1.17 -11.10 3.53
C VAL A 69 0.77 -10.02 2.54
N ASP A 70 0.28 -10.41 1.37
CA ASP A 70 -0.23 -9.48 0.35
C ASP A 70 -1.69 -9.08 0.63
N ASP A 71 -2.21 -8.09 -0.10
CA ASP A 71 -3.56 -7.55 0.12
C ASP A 71 -4.69 -8.59 0.07
N ASP A 72 -4.49 -9.67 -0.68
CA ASP A 72 -5.41 -10.80 -0.81
C ASP A 72 -5.25 -11.87 0.29
N GLY A 73 -4.32 -11.66 1.23
CA GLY A 73 -3.99 -12.57 2.31
C GLY A 73 -3.00 -13.67 1.92
N SER A 74 -2.51 -13.68 0.68
CA SER A 74 -1.50 -14.66 0.25
C SER A 74 -0.14 -14.39 0.89
N ILE A 75 0.62 -15.46 1.14
CA ILE A 75 2.01 -15.34 1.59
C ILE A 75 2.88 -15.21 0.34
N VAL A 76 3.60 -14.10 0.23
CA VAL A 76 4.45 -13.78 -0.92
C VAL A 76 5.91 -13.57 -0.50
N PRO A 77 6.89 -13.84 -1.39
CA PRO A 77 8.29 -13.58 -1.12
C PRO A 77 8.56 -12.10 -0.81
N ALA A 78 9.40 -11.82 0.18
CA ALA A 78 9.89 -10.48 0.53
C ALA A 78 11.43 -10.47 0.45
N LEU A 79 12.14 -10.45 1.58
CA LEU A 79 13.60 -10.57 1.59
C LEU A 79 14.10 -11.91 1.03
N ALA A 80 13.33 -12.99 1.24
CA ALA A 80 13.59 -14.25 0.56
C ALA A 80 13.16 -14.11 -0.91
N SER A 81 14.06 -14.46 -1.82
CA SER A 81 13.76 -14.59 -3.26
C SER A 81 12.97 -15.86 -3.57
N ASP A 82 13.20 -16.92 -2.80
CA ASP A 82 12.54 -18.21 -2.90
C ASP A 82 12.63 -18.96 -1.57
N TYR A 83 11.75 -19.94 -1.35
CA TYR A 83 11.87 -20.86 -0.24
C TYR A 83 11.30 -22.24 -0.56
N SER A 84 11.85 -23.28 0.06
CA SER A 84 11.33 -24.64 0.00
C SER A 84 10.93 -25.13 1.38
N VAL A 85 10.00 -26.08 1.41
CA VAL A 85 9.54 -26.76 2.63
C VAL A 85 9.74 -28.25 2.42
N ALA A 86 10.40 -28.91 3.37
CA ALA A 86 10.57 -30.36 3.33
C ALA A 86 9.22 -31.09 3.44
N ASP A 87 9.17 -32.34 2.96
CA ASP A 87 7.94 -33.14 2.94
C ASP A 87 7.31 -33.35 4.33
N ASP A 88 8.11 -33.31 5.39
CA ASP A 88 7.65 -33.41 6.77
C ASP A 88 7.13 -32.08 7.36
N GLY A 89 7.31 -30.97 6.65
CA GLY A 89 6.89 -29.64 7.07
C GLY A 89 7.70 -29.04 8.21
N LEU A 90 8.85 -29.63 8.58
CA LEU A 90 9.64 -29.22 9.75
C LEU A 90 10.91 -28.44 9.37
N THR A 91 11.32 -28.49 8.12
CA THR A 91 12.50 -27.78 7.61
C THR A 91 12.10 -26.81 6.50
N TYR A 92 12.56 -25.56 6.62
CA TYR A 92 12.31 -24.48 5.68
C TYR A 92 13.65 -23.88 5.25
N ASP A 93 13.94 -23.93 3.95
CA ASP A 93 15.14 -23.35 3.38
C ASP A 93 14.78 -22.08 2.60
N PHE A 94 15.38 -20.95 2.97
CA PHE A 94 15.13 -19.65 2.34
C PHE A 94 16.36 -19.18 1.57
N THR A 95 16.17 -18.76 0.32
CA THR A 95 17.22 -18.12 -0.48
C THR A 95 17.08 -16.61 -0.40
N LEU A 96 18.01 -15.93 0.27
CA LEU A 96 17.94 -14.49 0.49
C LEU A 96 18.38 -13.69 -0.74
N ARG A 97 17.77 -12.52 -0.93
CA ARG A 97 18.27 -11.47 -1.83
C ARG A 97 19.49 -10.79 -1.21
N ASP A 98 20.29 -10.13 -2.04
CA ASP A 98 21.28 -9.18 -1.54
C ASP A 98 20.55 -7.99 -0.90
N ALA A 99 20.85 -7.72 0.37
CA ALA A 99 20.25 -6.63 1.13
C ALA A 99 21.27 -5.53 1.44
N ILE A 100 20.81 -4.28 1.41
CA ILE A 100 21.55 -3.11 1.86
C ILE A 100 20.80 -2.57 3.08
N PHE A 101 21.53 -2.39 4.17
CA PHE A 101 20.99 -1.80 5.39
C PHE A 101 21.18 -0.28 5.36
N HIS A 102 20.53 0.41 6.27
CA HIS A 102 20.42 1.87 6.24
C HIS A 102 21.68 2.62 6.72
N ASP A 103 22.72 1.91 7.15
CA ASP A 103 23.98 2.44 7.68
C ASP A 103 25.13 2.55 6.66
#